data_AF-B4RKQ0-F1
#
_entry.id   AF-B4RKQ0-F1
#
_cell.length_a   1.000
_cell.length_b   1.000
_cell.length_c   1.000
_cell.angle_alpha   90.00
_cell.angle_beta   90.00
_cell.angle_gamma   90.00
#
_symmetry.space_group_name_H-M   'P 1'
#
loop_
_entity.id
_entity.type
_entity.pdbx_description
1 polymer ?
#
loop_
_entity_poly.entity_id
_entity_poly.type
_entity_poly.pdbx_seq_one_letter_code
_entity_poly.pdbx_strand_id
1 'polypeptide(L)'
;MQTKALGTVDEIGNTVQQVGKQTSGQKTSGGNPAIDSDPYSPSSVSARIEAGKVRSDLQIKDILSNTTQRSKTKGPAVQYDKVGDYNDALNDFNSLNVRNVQTRPNGTITGNLPDGRAVNVRNDSSGGEPTLEITISNNRKIKIRYGNTR
;
A
#
# COMPACT_ATOMS: atom_id res chain seq x y z
N MET A 1 59.92 14.68 -12.66
CA MET A 1 58.53 15.08 -12.97
C MET A 1 57.60 13.96 -12.50
N GLN A 2 56.78 14.20 -11.48
CA GLN A 2 55.64 13.34 -11.14
C GLN A 2 54.50 14.26 -10.72
N THR A 3 53.42 14.23 -11.50
CA THR A 3 52.19 15.00 -11.26
C THR A 3 51.33 14.23 -10.24
N LYS A 4 50.95 14.88 -9.14
CA LYS A 4 49.94 14.37 -8.20
C LYS A 4 48.55 14.72 -8.77
N ALA A 5 47.67 13.72 -8.88
CA ALA A 5 46.28 13.93 -9.25
C ALA A 5 45.52 14.59 -8.08
N LEU A 6 44.87 15.72 -8.37
CA LEU A 6 44.02 16.47 -7.44
C LEU A 6 42.60 15.87 -7.50
N GLY A 7 42.06 15.46 -6.35
CA GLY A 7 40.67 15.01 -6.22
C GLY A 7 39.69 16.17 -6.32
N THR A 8 38.53 15.94 -6.93
CA THR A 8 37.44 16.91 -7.06
C THR A 8 36.72 17.10 -5.72
N VAL A 9 36.52 18.36 -5.30
CA VAL A 9 35.73 18.78 -4.13
C VAL A 9 34.50 19.56 -4.59
N ASP A 10 33.40 19.53 -3.85
CA ASP A 10 32.21 20.35 -4.10
C ASP A 10 32.28 21.72 -3.38
N GLU A 11 31.37 22.64 -3.71
CA GLU A 11 31.39 24.07 -3.34
C GLU A 11 31.26 24.36 -1.83
N ILE A 12 31.17 23.34 -0.98
CA ILE A 12 31.12 23.45 0.49
C ILE A 12 32.29 22.76 1.20
N GLY A 13 33.32 22.33 0.45
CA GLY A 13 34.60 21.90 1.03
C GLY A 13 34.54 20.56 1.77
N ASN A 14 33.52 19.74 1.54
CA ASN A 14 33.48 18.40 2.08
C ASN A 14 34.24 17.44 1.16
N THR A 15 35.06 16.57 1.76
CA THR A 15 35.65 15.44 1.03
C THR A 15 34.52 14.54 0.56
N VAL A 16 34.39 14.34 -0.76
CA VAL A 16 33.45 13.40 -1.35
C VAL A 16 33.90 11.98 -0.94
N GLN A 17 33.37 11.49 0.17
CA GLN A 17 33.55 10.11 0.57
C GLN A 17 32.79 9.24 -0.43
N GLN A 18 33.50 8.61 -1.36
CA GLN A 18 33.06 7.34 -1.88
C GLN A 18 32.96 6.38 -0.71
N VAL A 19 31.75 6.13 -0.22
CA VAL A 19 31.48 5.02 0.68
C VAL A 19 30.25 4.30 0.18
N GLY A 20 30.51 3.26 -0.62
CA GLY A 20 29.57 2.19 -0.79
C GLY A 20 29.21 1.60 0.57
N LYS A 21 27.91 1.53 0.85
CA LYS A 21 27.40 0.56 1.81
C LYS A 21 26.81 -0.60 1.02
N GLN A 22 27.68 -1.58 0.77
CA GLN A 22 27.26 -2.96 0.59
C GLN A 22 26.53 -3.37 1.87
N THR A 23 25.21 -3.51 1.80
CA THR A 23 24.43 -4.23 2.80
C THR A 23 24.01 -5.55 2.15
N SER A 24 24.63 -6.64 2.60
CA SER A 24 24.31 -8.06 2.34
C SER A 24 23.85 -8.43 0.92
N GLY A 25 24.77 -8.99 0.13
CA GLY A 25 24.58 -9.34 -1.27
C GLY A 25 23.36 -10.21 -1.59
N GLN A 26 22.58 -9.75 -2.56
CA GLN A 26 21.82 -10.65 -3.42
C GLN A 26 22.76 -11.13 -4.54
N LYS A 27 23.23 -12.37 -4.42
CA LYS A 27 23.97 -13.05 -5.49
C LYS A 27 22.99 -13.27 -6.64
N THR A 28 23.13 -12.52 -7.74
CA THR A 28 22.51 -12.91 -9.02
C THR A 28 23.49 -13.82 -9.75
N SER A 29 23.02 -15.01 -10.14
CA SER A 29 23.75 -15.93 -11.01
C SER A 29 23.75 -15.35 -12.42
N GLY A 30 24.75 -14.55 -12.80
CA GLY A 30 24.83 -14.05 -14.18
C GLY A 30 25.65 -12.81 -14.48
N GLY A 31 26.22 -12.12 -13.49
CA GLY A 31 27.21 -11.06 -13.76
C GLY A 31 26.63 -9.80 -14.42
N ASN A 32 25.94 -8.97 -13.63
CA ASN A 32 26.04 -7.51 -13.62
C ASN A 32 25.11 -7.01 -12.49
N PRO A 33 25.54 -6.07 -11.63
CA PRO A 33 24.65 -5.48 -10.63
C PRO A 33 23.49 -4.77 -11.33
N ALA A 34 22.26 -4.97 -10.86
CA ALA A 34 21.15 -4.11 -11.26
C ALA A 34 21.52 -2.67 -10.85
N ILE A 35 21.71 -1.78 -11.82
CA ILE A 35 21.91 -0.36 -11.55
C ILE A 35 20.64 0.18 -10.89
N ASP A 36 20.76 1.13 -9.96
CA ASP A 36 19.58 1.68 -9.25
C ASP A 36 18.56 2.34 -10.20
N SER A 37 18.97 2.73 -11.41
CA SER A 37 18.09 3.23 -12.46
C SER A 37 17.39 2.15 -13.29
N ASP A 38 17.73 0.86 -13.08
CA ASP A 38 17.02 -0.25 -13.70
C ASP A 38 15.62 -0.34 -13.08
N PRO A 39 14.54 -0.29 -13.89
CA PRO A 39 13.19 -0.48 -13.39
C PRO A 39 13.00 -1.80 -12.62
N TYR A 40 13.82 -2.83 -12.88
CA TYR A 40 13.76 -4.13 -12.19
C TYR A 40 14.75 -4.28 -11.04
N SER A 41 15.48 -3.23 -10.66
CA SER A 41 16.34 -3.26 -9.47
C SER A 41 15.52 -3.43 -8.18
N PRO A 42 15.99 -4.23 -7.19
CA PRO A 42 15.31 -4.39 -5.89
C PRO A 42 15.06 -3.07 -5.16
N SER A 43 15.97 -2.09 -5.28
CA SER A 43 15.82 -0.75 -4.68
C SER A 43 14.65 0.01 -5.31
N SER A 44 14.56 0.02 -6.64
CA SER A 44 13.45 0.59 -7.41
C SER A 44 12.11 -0.08 -7.10
N VAL A 45 12.08 -1.41 -6.95
CA VAL A 45 10.87 -2.13 -6.53
C VAL A 45 10.41 -1.68 -5.15
N SER A 46 11.33 -1.61 -4.18
CA SER A 46 11.03 -1.22 -2.80
C SER A 46 10.49 0.21 -2.74
N ALA A 47 11.13 1.16 -3.45
CA ALA A 47 10.67 2.54 -3.53
C ALA A 47 9.24 2.65 -4.11
N ARG A 48 8.90 1.84 -5.13
CA ARG A 48 7.55 1.80 -5.70
C ARG A 48 6.51 1.23 -4.74
N ILE A 49 6.86 0.18 -3.99
CA ILE A 49 5.98 -0.41 -2.97
C ILE A 49 5.71 0.62 -1.86
N GLU A 50 6.74 1.29 -1.34
CA GLU A 50 6.59 2.33 -0.33
C GLU A 50 5.75 3.51 -0.83
N ALA A 51 5.98 3.97 -2.06
CA ALA A 51 5.16 5.00 -2.67
C ALA A 51 3.71 4.54 -2.91
N GLY A 52 3.49 3.24 -3.17
CA GLY A 52 2.17 2.61 -3.24
C GLY A 52 1.50 2.59 -1.87
N LYS A 53 2.25 2.31 -0.81
CA LYS A 53 1.78 2.23 0.57
C LYS A 53 1.34 3.60 1.08
N VAL A 54 2.15 4.63 0.89
CA VAL A 54 1.80 6.01 1.28
C VAL A 54 0.51 6.46 0.60
N ARG A 55 0.37 6.21 -0.71
CA ARG A 55 -0.87 6.54 -1.45
C ARG A 55 -2.08 5.78 -0.90
N SER A 56 -1.94 4.48 -0.71
CA SER A 56 -3.00 3.62 -0.19
C SER A 56 -3.44 4.08 1.21
N ASP A 57 -2.50 4.40 2.09
CA ASP A 57 -2.79 4.87 3.45
C ASP A 57 -3.51 6.22 3.46
N LEU A 58 -3.17 7.14 2.55
CA LEU A 58 -3.87 8.42 2.39
C LEU A 58 -5.32 8.23 1.92
N GLN A 59 -5.55 7.38 0.91
CA GLN A 59 -6.90 7.12 0.40
C GLN A 59 -7.78 6.43 1.45
N ILE A 60 -7.21 5.48 2.19
CA ILE A 60 -7.93 4.84 3.31
C ILE A 60 -8.29 5.87 4.37
N LYS A 61 -7.36 6.76 4.74
CA LYS A 61 -7.61 7.82 5.72
C LYS A 61 -8.72 8.76 5.26
N ASP A 62 -8.73 9.12 3.99
CA ASP A 62 -9.76 9.97 3.38
C ASP A 62 -11.15 9.33 3.49
N ILE A 63 -11.29 8.06 3.10
CA ILE A 63 -12.54 7.32 3.25
C ILE A 63 -12.98 7.27 4.72
N LEU A 64 -12.05 6.99 5.64
CA LEU A 64 -12.35 6.89 7.08
C LEU A 64 -12.71 8.23 7.74
N SER A 65 -12.36 9.36 7.13
CA SER A 65 -12.62 10.69 7.71
C SER A 65 -14.10 10.98 7.91
N ASN A 66 -14.97 10.36 7.10
CA ASN A 66 -16.42 10.50 7.14
C ASN A 66 -17.09 9.21 7.68
N THR A 67 -16.48 8.58 8.69
CA THR A 67 -16.98 7.35 9.30
C THR A 67 -17.01 7.43 10.82
N THR A 68 -17.87 6.64 11.45
CA THR A 68 -17.95 6.49 12.90
C THR A 68 -17.37 5.15 13.31
N GLN A 69 -16.37 5.13 14.19
CA GLN A 69 -15.78 3.86 14.65
C GLN A 69 -16.75 3.10 15.57
N ARG A 70 -17.02 1.82 15.26
CA ARG A 70 -17.81 0.93 16.12
C ARG A 70 -17.03 0.50 17.37
N SER A 71 -17.75 0.09 18.41
CA SER A 71 -17.16 -0.55 19.58
C SER A 71 -16.34 -1.79 19.19
N LYS A 72 -15.22 -1.98 19.90
CA LYS A 72 -14.32 -3.09 19.64
C LYS A 72 -15.05 -4.43 19.82
N THR A 73 -14.97 -5.28 18.80
CA THR A 73 -15.48 -6.65 18.88
C THR A 73 -14.42 -7.61 19.45
N LYS A 74 -14.81 -8.86 19.75
CA LYS A 74 -13.86 -9.91 20.15
C LYS A 74 -12.77 -10.17 19.10
N GLY A 75 -13.08 -9.95 17.83
CA GLY A 75 -12.17 -10.16 16.71
C GLY A 75 -11.15 -9.03 16.52
N PRO A 76 -10.08 -9.28 15.75
CA PRO A 76 -9.00 -8.31 15.51
C PRO A 76 -9.36 -7.23 14.49
N ALA A 77 -10.55 -7.29 13.88
CA ALA A 77 -11.01 -6.29 12.92
C ALA A 77 -11.49 -5.02 13.62
N VAL A 78 -11.09 -3.87 13.09
CA VAL A 78 -11.67 -2.57 13.45
C VAL A 78 -12.83 -2.30 12.50
N GLN A 79 -13.98 -1.93 13.06
CA GLN A 79 -15.19 -1.71 12.27
C GLN A 79 -15.60 -0.24 12.34
N TYR A 80 -16.08 0.28 11.23
CA TYR A 80 -16.57 1.64 11.06
C TYR A 80 -17.94 1.60 10.41
N ASP A 81 -18.75 2.59 10.75
CA ASP A 81 -20.04 2.90 10.15
C ASP A 81 -19.91 4.07 9.20
N LYS A 82 -20.52 3.95 8.03
CA LYS A 82 -20.64 5.02 7.05
C LYS A 82 -22.08 5.06 6.54
N VAL A 83 -22.65 6.26 6.41
CA VAL A 83 -23.95 6.43 5.74
C VAL A 83 -23.78 6.03 4.28
N GLY A 84 -24.68 5.20 3.77
CA GLY A 84 -24.72 4.84 2.36
C GLY A 84 -25.23 3.43 2.09
N ASP A 85 -25.08 3.01 0.84
CA ASP A 85 -25.46 1.69 0.36
C ASP A 85 -24.28 0.94 -0.32
N TYR A 86 -24.59 -0.11 -1.06
CA TYR A 86 -23.59 -0.88 -1.79
C TYR A 86 -22.87 -0.06 -2.88
N ASN A 87 -23.55 0.88 -3.53
CA ASN A 87 -22.93 1.72 -4.54
C ASN A 87 -21.91 2.66 -3.90
N ASP A 88 -22.19 3.19 -2.71
CA ASP A 88 -21.20 3.97 -1.95
C ASP A 88 -19.99 3.14 -1.57
N ALA A 89 -20.20 1.89 -1.15
CA ALA A 89 -19.11 0.94 -0.89
C ALA A 89 -18.28 0.64 -2.14
N LEU A 90 -18.93 0.51 -3.30
CA LEU A 90 -18.27 0.28 -4.59
C LEU A 90 -17.50 1.52 -5.06
N ASN A 91 -18.03 2.72 -4.83
CA ASN A 91 -17.36 3.98 -5.13
C ASN A 91 -16.07 4.14 -4.30
N ASP A 92 -16.15 3.86 -3.00
CA ASP A 92 -14.97 3.84 -2.13
C ASP A 92 -13.98 2.74 -2.52
N PHE A 93 -14.46 1.57 -2.97
CA PHE A 93 -13.59 0.53 -3.52
C PHE A 93 -12.84 1.03 -4.76
N ASN A 94 -13.54 1.69 -5.69
CA ASN A 94 -12.93 2.18 -6.94
C ASN A 94 -11.97 3.36 -6.70
N SER A 95 -12.19 4.18 -5.67
CA SER A 95 -11.32 5.31 -5.32
C SER A 95 -9.95 4.88 -4.75
N LEU A 96 -9.79 3.61 -4.37
CA LEU A 96 -8.55 3.03 -3.83
C LEU A 96 -7.53 2.57 -4.90
N ASN A 97 -7.75 2.90 -6.18
CA ASN A 97 -6.89 2.51 -7.31
C ASN A 97 -6.59 0.99 -7.34
N VAL A 98 -7.64 0.18 -7.10
CA VAL A 98 -7.53 -1.26 -6.94
C VAL A 98 -7.10 -1.92 -8.26
N ARG A 99 -6.18 -2.89 -8.15
CA ARG A 99 -5.65 -3.72 -9.24
C ARG A 99 -6.14 -5.16 -9.11
N ASN A 100 -6.01 -5.93 -10.19
CA ASN A 100 -6.39 -7.34 -10.23
C ASN A 100 -7.85 -7.57 -9.80
N VAL A 101 -8.75 -6.69 -10.25
CA VAL A 101 -10.16 -6.70 -9.87
C VAL A 101 -10.83 -7.96 -10.43
N GLN A 102 -11.54 -8.69 -9.55
CA GLN A 102 -12.27 -9.91 -9.89
C GLN A 102 -13.60 -9.96 -9.16
N THR A 103 -14.68 -10.30 -9.89
CA THR A 103 -15.99 -10.62 -9.30
C THR A 103 -16.06 -12.11 -9.00
N ARG A 104 -16.41 -12.46 -7.77
CA ARG A 104 -16.57 -13.84 -7.30
C ARG A 104 -17.99 -14.34 -7.60
N PRO A 105 -18.23 -15.68 -7.62
CA PRO A 105 -19.56 -16.22 -7.88
C PRO A 105 -20.66 -15.74 -6.91
N ASN A 106 -20.28 -15.36 -5.69
CA ASN A 106 -21.19 -14.79 -4.69
C ASN A 106 -21.38 -13.26 -4.82
N GLY A 107 -20.95 -12.64 -5.93
CA GLY A 107 -21.05 -11.20 -6.15
C GLY A 107 -20.04 -10.34 -5.39
N THR A 108 -19.17 -10.91 -4.56
CA THR A 108 -18.08 -10.15 -3.91
C THR A 108 -17.05 -9.71 -4.96
N ILE A 109 -16.67 -8.45 -4.94
CA ILE A 109 -15.60 -7.90 -5.79
C ILE A 109 -14.32 -7.84 -4.96
N THR A 110 -13.23 -8.38 -5.49
CA THR A 110 -11.92 -8.45 -4.81
C THR A 110 -10.83 -7.82 -5.65
N GLY A 111 -9.76 -7.34 -5.02
CA GLY A 111 -8.54 -6.89 -5.70
C GLY A 111 -7.41 -6.54 -4.73
N ASN A 112 -6.39 -5.84 -5.23
CA ASN A 112 -5.21 -5.42 -4.48
C ASN A 112 -5.03 -3.90 -4.53
N LEU A 113 -4.72 -3.30 -3.38
CA LEU A 113 -4.24 -1.92 -3.31
C LEU A 113 -2.89 -1.78 -4.03
N PRO A 114 -2.47 -0.55 -4.37
CA PRO A 114 -1.17 -0.30 -4.99
C PRO A 114 0.04 -0.88 -4.27
N ASP A 115 -0.06 -1.07 -2.95
CA ASP A 115 0.96 -1.69 -2.08
C ASP A 115 0.83 -3.22 -1.92
N GLY A 116 -0.15 -3.82 -2.60
CA GLY A 116 -0.39 -5.27 -2.60
C GLY A 116 -1.43 -5.75 -1.56
N ARG A 117 -1.84 -4.93 -0.60
CA ARG A 117 -2.85 -5.32 0.39
C ARG A 117 -4.16 -5.73 -0.28
N ALA A 118 -4.78 -6.79 0.22
CA ALA A 118 -6.07 -7.25 -0.31
C ALA A 118 -7.21 -6.35 0.16
N VAL A 119 -8.12 -6.06 -0.78
CA VAL A 119 -9.36 -5.31 -0.54
C VAL A 119 -10.54 -6.04 -1.20
N ASN A 120 -11.70 -6.00 -0.56
CA ASN A 120 -12.93 -6.51 -1.14
C ASN A 120 -14.14 -5.65 -0.78
N VAL A 121 -15.11 -5.63 -1.68
CA VAL A 121 -16.43 -5.05 -1.45
C VAL A 121 -17.50 -6.12 -1.68
N ARG A 122 -18.46 -6.20 -0.76
CA ARG A 122 -19.55 -7.19 -0.80
C ARG A 122 -20.88 -6.56 -0.41
N ASN A 123 -21.95 -7.05 -1.01
CA ASN A 123 -23.31 -6.56 -0.79
C ASN A 123 -23.90 -7.08 0.54
N ASP A 124 -23.48 -8.26 0.96
CA ASP A 124 -23.96 -8.91 2.16
C ASP A 124 -22.84 -9.20 3.17
N SER A 125 -23.17 -9.02 4.44
CA SER A 125 -22.35 -9.49 5.55
C SER A 125 -23.21 -10.26 6.54
N SER A 126 -22.63 -10.87 7.57
CA SER A 126 -23.43 -11.56 8.60
C SER A 126 -24.46 -10.65 9.29
N GLY A 127 -24.28 -9.33 9.23
CA GLY A 127 -25.24 -8.33 9.71
C GLY A 127 -26.12 -7.73 8.61
N GLY A 128 -26.07 -8.24 7.38
CA GLY A 128 -26.83 -7.76 6.21
C GLY A 128 -26.25 -6.53 5.50
N GLU A 129 -25.28 -5.85 6.11
CA GLU A 129 -24.77 -4.56 5.62
C GLU A 129 -23.74 -4.73 4.49
N PRO A 130 -23.84 -3.95 3.39
CA PRO A 130 -22.76 -3.78 2.44
C PRO A 130 -21.46 -3.38 3.15
N THR A 131 -20.33 -3.94 2.71
CA THR A 131 -19.07 -3.79 3.43
C THR A 131 -17.89 -3.66 2.49
N LEU A 132 -17.05 -2.65 2.73
CA LEU A 132 -15.68 -2.55 2.23
C LEU A 132 -14.73 -3.13 3.29
N GLU A 133 -13.94 -4.13 2.94
CA GLU A 133 -12.97 -4.78 3.83
C GLU A 133 -11.54 -4.62 3.28
N ILE A 134 -10.64 -4.08 4.11
CA ILE A 134 -9.24 -3.87 3.78
C ILE A 134 -8.36 -4.67 4.73
N THR A 135 -7.49 -5.51 4.18
CA THR A 135 -6.52 -6.29 4.96
C THR A 135 -5.30 -5.43 5.26
N ILE A 136 -5.04 -5.13 6.54
CA ILE A 136 -3.89 -4.34 6.98
C ILE A 136 -2.68 -5.22 7.26
N SER A 137 -2.93 -6.40 7.83
CA SER A 137 -1.94 -7.46 8.04
C SER A 137 -2.67 -8.80 8.17
N ASN A 138 -1.94 -9.92 8.24
CA ASN A 138 -2.50 -11.28 8.25
C ASN A 138 -3.70 -11.46 9.19
N ASN A 139 -3.70 -10.79 10.35
CA ASN A 139 -4.77 -10.89 11.34
C ASN A 139 -5.59 -9.61 11.51
N ARG A 140 -5.23 -8.49 10.88
CA ARG A 140 -5.90 -7.19 11.13
C ARG A 140 -6.58 -6.66 9.89
N LYS A 141 -7.86 -6.31 10.06
CA LYS A 141 -8.73 -5.82 8.98
C LYS A 141 -9.42 -4.54 9.40
N ILE A 142 -9.66 -3.66 8.43
CA ILE A 142 -10.60 -2.55 8.55
C ILE A 142 -11.87 -3.00 7.82
N LYS A 143 -13.04 -2.81 8.44
CA LYS A 143 -14.34 -3.06 7.82
C LYS A 143 -15.19 -1.80 7.91
N ILE A 144 -15.56 -1.24 6.77
CA ILE A 144 -16.48 -0.11 6.68
C ILE A 144 -17.84 -0.67 6.29
N ARG A 145 -18.83 -0.45 7.14
CA ARG A 145 -20.21 -0.92 6.98
C ARG A 145 -21.05 0.23 6.47
N TYR A 146 -21.76 0.00 5.38
CA TYR A 146 -22.61 1.00 4.75
C TYR A 146 -24.05 0.70 5.12
N GLY A 147 -24.76 1.70 5.61
CA GLY A 147 -26.18 1.59 5.90
C GLY A 147 -26.73 2.93 6.40
N ASN A 148 -28.00 2.93 6.78
CA ASN A 148 -28.57 4.07 7.50
C ASN A 148 -28.02 4.00 8.93
N THR A 149 -27.00 4.80 9.23
CA THR A 149 -26.33 4.83 10.54
C THR A 149 -27.35 4.95 11.69
N ARG A 150 -27.12 4.20 12.77
CA ARG A 150 -27.90 4.29 14.03
C ARG A 150 -27.48 5.47 14.88
#